data_AF-A0A1Q7UW62-F1
#
_entry.id   AF-A0A1Q7UW62-F1
#
_cell.length_a   1.000
_cell.length_b   1.000
_cell.length_c   1.000
_cell.angle_alpha   90.00
_cell.angle_beta   90.00
_cell.angle_gamma   90.00
#
_symmetry.space_group_name_H-M   'P 1'
#
loop_
_entity.id
_entity.type
_entity.pdbx_description
1 polymer ?
#
loop_
_entity_poly.entity_id
_entity_poly.type
_entity_poly.pdbx_seq_one_letter_code
_entity_poly.pdbx_strand_id
1 'polypeptide(L)'
;MSYNTTETIQRLWATFLQEQLASLPAEQRQQYEQQFEDRFGELLKNAANGNPEGFLDLIGFGGKGPVDFENLSYPYIQPDFDDSVVPSQLHAAAELYYIYQHERMKIFQVVEVLRRLFQQGRMRIQRGPGARGLYLLEKWEPLRYSLRDRMIAYRRAFNYGTVRAPAGAIVNPNFHRQLVGFMVAVSQYFRDLLIGEVIRGGHLIDQRPFGSIGTVQRIGLDLRYALDRATYGNIFALTIEVGHYLKTILQLLDTPDIKKAFDANTKWD
;
A
#
# COMPACT_ATOMS: atom_id res chain seq x y z
N MET A 1 40.18 -32.39 -25.36
CA MET A 1 40.00 -30.92 -25.48
C MET A 1 40.06 -30.17 -24.13
N SER A 2 40.36 -30.81 -22.99
CA SER A 2 40.30 -30.16 -21.66
C SER A 2 41.56 -29.38 -21.25
N TYR A 3 42.73 -29.66 -21.82
CA TYR A 3 43.99 -29.00 -21.40
C TYR A 3 44.02 -27.50 -21.75
N ASN A 4 43.51 -27.11 -22.93
CA ASN A 4 43.47 -25.70 -23.36
C ASN A 4 42.50 -24.83 -22.55
N THR A 5 41.48 -25.43 -21.93
CA THR A 5 40.50 -24.70 -21.12
C THR A 5 41.02 -24.43 -19.71
N THR A 6 41.82 -25.32 -19.14
CA THR A 6 42.35 -25.14 -17.77
C THR A 6 43.41 -24.04 -17.72
N GLU A 7 44.31 -23.98 -18.71
CA GLU A 7 45.34 -22.93 -18.78
C GLU A 7 44.76 -21.54 -19.02
N THR A 8 43.69 -21.43 -19.83
CA THR A 8 43.01 -20.15 -20.06
C THR A 8 42.28 -19.68 -18.81
N ILE A 9 41.61 -20.58 -18.07
CA ILE A 9 40.98 -20.26 -16.79
C ILE A 9 42.01 -19.82 -15.74
N GLN A 10 43.14 -20.51 -15.64
CA GLN A 10 44.22 -20.12 -14.72
C GLN A 10 44.80 -18.74 -15.04
N ARG A 11 44.98 -18.42 -16.33
CA ARG A 11 45.46 -17.09 -16.75
C ARG A 11 44.45 -15.99 -16.45
N LEU A 12 43.17 -16.21 -16.74
CA LEU A 12 42.10 -15.24 -16.45
C LEU A 12 41.95 -15.00 -14.94
N TRP A 13 42.08 -16.06 -14.14
CA TRP A 13 42.04 -15.96 -12.68
C TRP A 13 43.22 -15.17 -12.12
N ALA A 14 44.43 -15.40 -12.63
CA ALA A 14 45.62 -14.64 -12.24
C ALA A 14 45.46 -13.14 -12.56
N THR A 15 44.94 -12.80 -13.75
CA THR A 15 44.65 -11.41 -14.12
C THR A 15 43.60 -10.78 -13.21
N PHE A 16 42.53 -11.52 -12.91
CA PHE A 16 41.46 -11.06 -12.02
C PHE A 16 41.96 -10.80 -10.59
N LEU A 17 42.73 -11.73 -10.02
CA LEU A 17 43.34 -11.56 -8.71
C LEU A 17 44.23 -10.32 -8.67
N GLN A 18 45.05 -10.13 -9.69
CA GLN A 18 45.95 -8.99 -9.79
C GLN A 18 45.20 -7.66 -9.86
N GLU A 19 44.09 -7.59 -10.59
CA GLU A 19 43.23 -6.40 -10.69
C GLU A 19 42.47 -6.11 -9.39
N GLN A 20 41.90 -7.14 -8.74
CA GLN A 20 41.13 -6.95 -7.51
C GLN A 20 42.04 -6.62 -6.31
N LEU A 21 43.18 -7.30 -6.17
CA LEU A 21 44.13 -7.03 -5.09
C LEU A 21 44.79 -5.65 -5.22
N ALA A 22 44.93 -5.12 -6.44
CA ALA A 22 45.45 -3.76 -6.66
C ALA A 22 44.57 -2.67 -6.00
N SER A 23 43.26 -2.94 -5.83
CA SER A 23 42.31 -2.00 -5.22
C SER A 23 42.32 -2.00 -3.68
N LEU A 24 42.98 -2.96 -3.05
CA LEU A 24 42.97 -3.15 -1.59
C LEU A 24 44.22 -2.56 -0.90
N PRO A 25 44.17 -2.22 0.41
CA PRO A 25 45.34 -1.77 1.18
C PRO A 25 46.43 -2.86 1.30
N ALA A 26 47.71 -2.47 1.26
CA ALA A 26 48.83 -3.39 1.14
C ALA A 26 48.97 -4.44 2.26
N GLU A 27 48.56 -4.11 3.49
CA GLU A 27 48.62 -5.03 4.65
C GLU A 27 47.59 -6.16 4.60
N GLN A 28 46.49 -5.98 3.87
CA GLN A 28 45.40 -6.95 3.79
C GLN A 28 45.48 -7.84 2.54
N ARG A 29 46.26 -7.43 1.53
CA ARG A 29 46.37 -8.16 0.25
C ARG A 29 46.84 -9.60 0.43
N GLN A 30 47.89 -9.84 1.21
CA GLN A 30 48.48 -11.18 1.36
C GLN A 30 47.55 -12.19 2.04
N GLN A 31 46.71 -11.74 2.97
CA GLN A 31 45.75 -12.62 3.64
C GLN A 31 44.59 -13.01 2.72
N TYR A 32 44.08 -12.06 1.94
CA TYR A 32 43.01 -12.34 0.98
C TYR A 32 43.52 -13.13 -0.23
N GLU A 33 44.75 -12.88 -0.70
CA GLU A 33 45.39 -13.63 -1.79
C GLU A 33 45.52 -15.12 -1.45
N GLN A 34 46.01 -15.48 -0.26
CA GLN A 34 46.08 -16.87 0.19
C GLN A 34 44.68 -17.52 0.27
N GLN A 35 43.68 -16.83 0.82
CA GLN A 35 42.32 -17.36 0.93
C GLN A 35 41.67 -17.61 -0.44
N PHE A 36 41.96 -16.77 -1.43
CA PHE A 36 41.46 -16.93 -2.79
C PHE A 36 42.17 -18.05 -3.55
N GLU A 37 43.48 -18.20 -3.38
CA GLU A 37 44.23 -19.33 -3.98
C GLU A 37 43.80 -20.68 -3.38
N ASP A 38 43.60 -20.76 -2.07
CA ASP A 38 43.14 -21.97 -1.38
C ASP A 38 41.73 -22.39 -1.87
N ARG A 39 40.80 -21.44 -1.97
CA ARG A 39 39.45 -21.65 -2.51
C ARG A 39 39.47 -22.09 -3.98
N PHE A 40 40.31 -21.47 -4.81
CA PHE A 40 40.43 -21.81 -6.22
C PHE A 40 41.01 -23.21 -6.43
N GLY A 41 42.01 -23.60 -5.62
CA GLY A 41 42.61 -24.93 -5.63
C GLY A 41 41.61 -26.03 -5.24
N GLU A 42 40.72 -25.76 -4.29
CA GLU A 42 39.64 -26.66 -3.89
C GLU A 42 38.60 -26.85 -5.00
N LEU A 43 38.21 -25.76 -5.67
CA LEU A 43 37.24 -25.78 -6.78
C LEU A 43 37.77 -26.52 -8.02
N LEU A 44 39.06 -26.35 -8.36
CA LEU A 44 39.69 -27.11 -9.45
C LEU A 44 39.75 -28.61 -9.17
N LYS A 45 40.03 -29.01 -7.92
CA LYS A 45 39.99 -30.42 -7.50
C LYS A 45 38.58 -31.02 -7.61
N ASN A 46 37.55 -30.25 -7.24
CA ASN A 46 36.15 -30.69 -7.33
C ASN A 46 35.65 -30.78 -8.78
N ALA A 47 36.09 -29.88 -9.66
CA ALA A 47 35.75 -29.92 -11.10
C ALA A 47 36.42 -31.07 -11.86
N ALA A 48 37.64 -31.49 -11.47
CA ALA A 48 38.37 -32.58 -12.12
C ALA A 48 37.76 -33.98 -11.89
N ASN A 49 36.95 -34.16 -10.83
CA ASN A 49 36.29 -35.42 -10.50
C ASN A 49 35.01 -35.72 -11.31
N GLY A 50 34.71 -34.93 -12.35
CA GLY A 50 33.71 -35.27 -13.37
C GLY A 50 32.24 -35.13 -12.94
N ASN A 51 31.95 -34.42 -11.85
CA ASN A 51 30.57 -34.17 -11.43
C ASN A 51 29.97 -32.97 -12.20
N PRO A 52 28.77 -33.06 -12.83
CA PRO A 52 28.18 -31.99 -13.65
C PRO A 52 27.90 -30.68 -12.88
N GLU A 53 27.94 -30.74 -11.55
CA GLU A 53 27.66 -29.62 -10.65
C GLU A 53 28.85 -28.66 -10.45
N GLY A 54 30.06 -29.03 -10.91
CA GLY A 54 31.27 -28.21 -10.72
C GLY A 54 31.22 -26.83 -11.39
N PHE A 55 30.46 -26.68 -12.48
CA PHE A 55 30.27 -25.37 -13.13
C PHE A 55 29.29 -24.47 -12.35
N LEU A 56 28.27 -25.04 -11.72
CA LEU A 56 27.26 -24.29 -10.94
C LEU A 56 27.82 -23.79 -9.60
N ASP A 57 28.78 -24.53 -9.04
CA ASP A 57 29.51 -24.12 -7.84
C ASP A 57 30.47 -22.95 -8.14
N LEU A 58 31.08 -22.93 -9.33
CA LEU A 58 31.99 -21.86 -9.80
C LEU A 58 31.31 -20.49 -9.93
N ILE A 59 29.99 -20.46 -10.14
CA ILE A 59 29.17 -19.25 -10.26
C ILE A 59 28.37 -18.92 -8.97
N GLY A 60 28.61 -19.65 -7.88
CA GLY A 60 28.12 -19.33 -6.54
C GLY A 60 26.76 -19.93 -6.15
N PHE A 61 26.22 -20.89 -6.89
CA PHE A 61 24.93 -21.53 -6.57
C PHE A 61 25.05 -22.81 -5.71
N GLY A 62 26.26 -23.31 -5.46
CA GLY A 62 26.47 -24.52 -4.66
C GLY A 62 26.09 -25.82 -5.40
N GLY A 63 26.56 -26.95 -4.87
CA GLY A 63 26.23 -28.32 -5.36
C GLY A 63 24.78 -28.77 -5.17
N LYS A 64 23.81 -27.85 -5.00
CA LYS A 64 22.37 -28.18 -5.01
C LYS A 64 21.65 -27.64 -6.25
N GLY A 65 22.38 -26.98 -7.15
CA GLY A 65 21.80 -26.30 -8.31
C GLY A 65 20.99 -25.06 -7.94
N PRO A 66 20.46 -24.31 -8.94
CA PRO A 66 19.62 -23.15 -8.68
C PRO A 66 18.39 -23.56 -7.88
N VAL A 67 18.18 -22.94 -6.72
CA VAL A 67 16.98 -23.12 -5.91
C VAL A 67 15.74 -22.77 -6.73
N ASP A 68 14.74 -23.66 -6.72
CA ASP A 68 13.44 -23.39 -7.36
C ASP A 68 12.89 -22.03 -6.92
N PHE A 69 12.21 -21.34 -7.84
CA PHE A 69 11.80 -19.94 -7.63
C PHE A 69 10.91 -19.73 -6.40
N GLU A 70 10.22 -20.79 -5.97
CA GLU A 70 9.36 -20.82 -4.78
C GLU A 70 10.16 -20.88 -3.46
N ASN A 71 11.41 -21.32 -3.52
CA ASN A 71 12.34 -21.45 -2.38
C ASN A 71 13.37 -20.31 -2.32
N LEU A 72 13.36 -19.38 -3.28
CA LEU A 72 14.15 -18.15 -3.21
C LEU A 72 13.54 -17.26 -2.12
N SER A 73 14.23 -17.16 -0.99
CA SER A 73 13.88 -16.18 0.03
C SER A 73 14.10 -14.79 -0.57
N TYR A 74 13.02 -14.03 -0.75
CA TYR A 74 13.12 -12.64 -1.18
C TYR A 74 14.07 -11.89 -0.25
N PRO A 75 15.00 -11.07 -0.78
CA PRO A 75 15.80 -10.19 0.07
C PRO A 75 14.83 -9.26 0.81
N TYR A 76 14.70 -9.47 2.12
CA TYR A 76 13.96 -8.56 2.99
C TYR A 76 14.83 -7.32 3.16
N ILE A 77 14.56 -6.32 2.34
CA ILE A 77 15.10 -4.97 2.53
C ILE A 77 14.32 -4.38 3.70
N GLN A 78 14.96 -4.27 4.87
CA GLN A 78 14.38 -3.59 6.01
C GLN A 78 14.44 -2.07 5.77
N PRO A 79 13.30 -1.37 5.60
CA PRO A 79 13.29 0.08 5.56
C PRO A 79 13.65 0.62 6.95
N ASP A 80 14.74 1.41 7.04
CA ASP A 80 15.34 1.85 8.31
C ASP A 80 14.50 2.91 9.07
N PHE A 81 13.35 3.34 8.55
CA PHE A 81 12.32 4.07 9.30
C PHE A 81 10.95 3.68 8.71
N ASP A 82 9.95 3.48 9.57
CA ASP A 82 8.50 3.27 9.26
C ASP A 82 7.90 1.85 9.07
N ASP A 83 8.56 0.77 9.52
CA ASP A 83 8.09 -0.63 9.38
C ASP A 83 6.84 -1.02 10.24
N SER A 84 6.15 -0.08 10.89
CA SER A 84 4.88 -0.35 11.60
C SER A 84 3.64 0.13 10.84
N VAL A 85 3.80 0.67 9.63
CA VAL A 85 2.70 1.29 8.90
C VAL A 85 2.56 0.59 7.56
N VAL A 86 1.41 -0.05 7.35
CA VAL A 86 1.07 -0.55 6.01
C VAL A 86 0.37 0.60 5.27
N PRO A 87 0.96 1.21 4.22
CA PRO A 87 0.35 2.35 3.53
C PRO A 87 -1.07 2.05 3.04
N SER A 88 -1.34 0.78 2.69
CA SER A 88 -2.66 0.32 2.29
C SER A 88 -3.73 0.49 3.39
N GLN A 89 -3.38 0.40 4.67
CA GLN A 89 -4.32 0.62 5.78
C GLN A 89 -4.71 2.09 5.90
N LEU A 90 -3.77 3.02 5.71
CA LEU A 90 -4.08 4.46 5.71
C LEU A 90 -4.93 4.84 4.49
N HIS A 91 -4.63 4.28 3.32
CA HIS A 91 -5.46 4.46 2.13
C HIS A 91 -6.88 3.92 2.34
N ALA A 92 -7.02 2.72 2.91
CA ALA A 92 -8.33 2.18 3.27
C ALA A 92 -9.02 3.06 4.33
N ALA A 93 -8.31 3.56 5.34
CA ALA A 93 -8.92 4.48 6.31
C ALA A 93 -9.46 5.77 5.64
N ALA A 94 -8.72 6.32 4.68
CA ALA A 94 -9.16 7.48 3.91
C ALA A 94 -10.38 7.16 3.03
N GLU A 95 -10.38 6.02 2.35
CA GLU A 95 -11.54 5.54 1.58
C GLU A 95 -12.76 5.31 2.47
N LEU A 96 -12.58 4.70 3.64
CA LEU A 96 -13.65 4.49 4.62
C LEU A 96 -14.24 5.82 5.09
N TYR A 97 -13.40 6.84 5.27
CA TYR A 97 -13.87 8.19 5.60
C TYR A 97 -14.71 8.79 4.47
N TYR A 98 -14.29 8.61 3.21
CA TYR A 98 -15.06 9.04 2.05
C TYR A 98 -16.42 8.33 1.97
N ILE A 99 -16.44 7.02 2.18
CA ILE A 99 -17.67 6.21 2.25
C ILE A 99 -18.58 6.71 3.38
N TYR A 100 -18.01 7.02 4.55
CA TYR A 100 -18.78 7.56 5.67
C TYR A 100 -19.49 8.88 5.32
N GLN A 101 -18.84 9.79 4.57
CA GLN A 101 -19.53 11.01 4.11
C GLN A 101 -20.73 10.69 3.21
N HIS A 102 -20.61 9.69 2.35
CA HIS A 102 -21.71 9.24 1.48
C HIS A 102 -22.82 8.52 2.26
N GLU A 103 -22.47 7.82 3.34
CA GLU A 103 -23.43 7.27 4.29
C GLU A 103 -24.21 8.39 5.00
N ARG A 104 -23.54 9.50 5.38
CA ARG A 104 -24.22 10.68 5.95
C ARG A 104 -25.15 11.35 4.96
N MET A 105 -24.78 11.39 3.68
CA MET A 105 -25.64 11.84 2.58
C MET A 105 -26.78 10.86 2.25
N LYS A 106 -26.87 9.72 2.96
CA LYS A 106 -27.92 8.70 2.80
C LYS A 106 -27.95 8.02 1.44
N ILE A 107 -26.85 8.04 0.69
CA ILE A 107 -26.79 7.51 -0.67
C ILE A 107 -27.18 6.02 -0.72
N PHE A 108 -26.73 5.20 0.23
CA PHE A 108 -27.13 3.80 0.32
C PHE A 108 -28.64 3.61 0.58
N GLN A 109 -29.25 4.50 1.36
CA GLN A 109 -30.69 4.45 1.65
C GLN A 109 -31.51 4.90 0.43
N VAL A 110 -31.06 5.94 -0.27
CA VAL A 110 -31.69 6.43 -1.50
C VAL A 110 -31.73 5.32 -2.55
N VAL A 111 -30.62 4.61 -2.75
CA VAL A 111 -30.58 3.49 -3.72
C VAL A 111 -31.50 2.34 -3.31
N GLU A 112 -31.62 2.05 -2.01
CA GLU A 112 -32.54 1.04 -1.52
C GLU A 112 -34.01 1.42 -1.78
N VAL A 113 -34.34 2.71 -1.67
CA VAL A 113 -35.66 3.22 -2.07
C VAL A 113 -35.86 3.12 -3.57
N LEU A 114 -34.88 3.49 -4.39
CA LEU A 114 -34.95 3.35 -5.85
C LEU A 114 -35.15 1.90 -6.28
N ARG A 115 -34.42 0.97 -5.66
CA ARG A 115 -34.58 -0.47 -5.87
C ARG A 115 -36.00 -0.92 -5.53
N ARG A 116 -36.56 -0.46 -4.40
CA ARG A 116 -37.93 -0.79 -4.01
C ARG A 116 -38.96 -0.23 -4.98
N LEU A 117 -38.79 1.01 -5.45
CA LEU A 117 -39.66 1.63 -6.46
C LEU A 117 -39.62 0.87 -7.79
N PHE A 118 -38.43 0.39 -8.19
CA PHE A 118 -38.25 -0.45 -9.36
C PHE A 118 -38.97 -1.79 -9.22
N GLN A 119 -38.75 -2.49 -8.10
CA GLN A 119 -39.36 -3.79 -7.81
C GLN A 119 -40.90 -3.71 -7.76
N GLN A 120 -41.44 -2.62 -7.21
CA GLN A 120 -42.88 -2.36 -7.14
C GLN A 120 -43.48 -1.86 -8.47
N GLY A 121 -42.67 -1.67 -9.51
CA GLY A 121 -43.14 -1.14 -10.80
C GLY A 121 -43.60 0.32 -10.75
N ARG A 122 -43.24 1.07 -9.70
CA ARG A 122 -43.61 2.48 -9.53
C ARG A 122 -42.72 3.42 -10.34
N MET A 123 -41.57 2.93 -10.79
CA MET A 123 -40.63 3.66 -11.62
C MET A 123 -40.80 3.25 -13.09
N ARG A 124 -40.95 4.22 -13.99
CA ARG A 124 -41.17 4.00 -15.43
C ARG A 124 -39.87 3.70 -16.18
N ILE A 125 -39.16 2.64 -15.77
CA ILE A 125 -37.95 2.16 -16.48
C ILE A 125 -38.16 0.69 -16.85
N GLN A 126 -38.04 0.38 -18.14
CA GLN A 126 -38.22 -0.98 -18.67
C GLN A 126 -36.90 -1.62 -19.11
N ARG A 127 -35.99 -0.82 -19.70
CA ARG A 127 -34.72 -1.26 -20.28
C ARG A 127 -33.70 -0.13 -20.11
N GLY A 128 -32.44 -0.51 -19.98
CA GLY A 128 -31.35 0.45 -19.83
C GLY A 128 -30.27 -0.02 -18.85
N PRO A 129 -29.14 0.70 -18.80
CA PRO A 129 -28.07 0.40 -17.84
C PRO A 129 -28.53 0.58 -16.39
N GLY A 130 -29.41 1.53 -16.10
CA GLY A 130 -29.98 1.76 -14.78
C GLY A 130 -30.92 0.66 -14.32
N ALA A 131 -31.85 0.21 -15.16
CA ALA A 131 -32.70 -0.95 -14.85
C ALA A 131 -31.87 -2.23 -14.59
N ARG A 132 -30.86 -2.50 -15.44
CA ARG A 132 -29.95 -3.63 -15.23
C ARG A 132 -29.17 -3.49 -13.92
N GLY A 133 -28.68 -2.29 -13.61
CA GLY A 133 -27.94 -2.01 -12.38
C GLY A 133 -28.80 -2.25 -11.14
N LEU A 134 -30.03 -1.74 -11.10
CA LEU A 134 -30.96 -1.95 -9.98
C LEU A 134 -31.27 -3.45 -9.76
N TYR A 135 -31.44 -4.22 -10.84
CA TYR A 135 -31.59 -5.67 -10.76
C TYR A 135 -30.35 -6.38 -10.19
N LEU A 136 -29.15 -6.03 -10.66
CA LEU A 136 -27.90 -6.62 -10.15
C LEU A 136 -27.67 -6.26 -8.68
N LEU A 137 -28.00 -5.03 -8.28
CA LEU A 137 -27.90 -4.60 -6.88
C LEU A 137 -28.79 -5.43 -5.96
N GLU A 138 -29.97 -5.85 -6.40
CA GLU A 138 -30.82 -6.76 -5.62
C GLU A 138 -30.20 -8.16 -5.52
N LYS A 139 -29.70 -8.70 -6.64
CA LYS A 139 -29.10 -10.05 -6.64
C LYS A 139 -27.86 -10.18 -5.77
N TRP A 140 -27.08 -9.12 -5.62
CA TRP A 140 -25.86 -9.13 -4.82
C TRP A 140 -26.09 -8.75 -3.35
N GLU A 141 -27.33 -8.44 -2.93
CA GLU A 141 -27.64 -8.06 -1.56
C GLU A 141 -27.11 -9.04 -0.49
N PRO A 142 -27.26 -10.37 -0.63
CA PRO A 142 -26.83 -11.31 0.41
C PRO A 142 -25.30 -11.41 0.57
N LEU A 143 -24.54 -11.04 -0.47
CA LEU A 143 -23.08 -11.14 -0.49
C LEU A 143 -22.39 -9.90 0.08
N ARG A 144 -23.14 -8.82 0.34
CA ARG A 144 -22.57 -7.52 0.72
C ARG A 144 -22.55 -7.31 2.23
N TYR A 145 -21.59 -6.50 2.68
CA TYR A 145 -21.62 -5.98 4.05
C TYR A 145 -22.88 -5.17 4.36
N SER A 146 -23.47 -5.46 5.52
CA SER A 146 -24.69 -4.81 5.98
C SER A 146 -24.42 -3.39 6.50
N LEU A 147 -25.50 -2.62 6.72
CA LEU A 147 -25.42 -1.32 7.40
C LEU A 147 -24.72 -1.44 8.77
N ARG A 148 -25.02 -2.51 9.50
CA ARG A 148 -24.47 -2.74 10.84
C ARG A 148 -22.95 -2.89 10.78
N ASP A 149 -22.44 -3.64 9.81
CA ASP A 149 -21.01 -3.88 9.64
C ASP A 149 -20.27 -2.59 9.32
N ARG A 150 -20.84 -1.75 8.44
CA ARG A 150 -20.30 -0.42 8.13
C ARG A 150 -20.29 0.49 9.36
N MET A 151 -21.38 0.51 10.12
CA MET A 151 -21.46 1.33 11.35
C MET A 151 -20.45 0.89 12.41
N ILE A 152 -20.17 -0.41 12.51
CA ILE A 152 -19.10 -0.93 13.37
C ILE A 152 -17.74 -0.43 12.87
N ALA A 153 -17.48 -0.47 11.56
CA ALA A 153 -16.23 0.04 10.99
C ALA A 153 -16.04 1.54 11.27
N TYR A 154 -17.08 2.37 11.06
CA TYR A 154 -17.03 3.81 11.36
C TYR A 154 -16.83 4.08 12.86
N ARG A 155 -17.48 3.28 13.72
CA ARG A 155 -17.29 3.39 15.17
C ARG A 155 -15.86 3.09 15.55
N ARG A 156 -15.24 2.05 15.00
CA ARG A 156 -13.86 1.67 15.33
C ARG A 156 -12.87 2.72 14.84
N ALA A 157 -12.91 3.05 13.55
CA ALA A 157 -11.91 3.92 12.92
C ALA A 157 -12.04 5.39 13.36
N PHE A 158 -13.26 5.90 13.53
CA PHE A 158 -13.52 7.33 13.71
C PHE A 158 -14.29 7.69 14.97
N ASN A 159 -14.72 6.70 15.76
CA ASN A 159 -15.62 6.88 16.90
C ASN A 159 -16.96 7.55 16.51
N TYR A 160 -17.39 7.36 15.27
CA TYR A 160 -18.66 7.87 14.78
C TYR A 160 -19.80 6.86 14.96
N GLY A 161 -21.00 7.38 15.15
CA GLY A 161 -22.20 6.58 15.36
C GLY A 161 -22.35 6.04 16.79
N THR A 162 -23.47 5.34 17.02
CA THR A 162 -23.92 4.86 18.33
C THR A 162 -23.79 3.34 18.49
N VAL A 163 -23.38 2.63 17.43
CA VAL A 163 -23.25 1.17 17.48
C VAL A 163 -22.12 0.78 18.43
N ARG A 164 -22.35 -0.26 19.24
CA ARG A 164 -21.35 -0.79 20.16
C ARG A 164 -20.24 -1.49 19.36
N ALA A 165 -19.00 -1.09 19.60
CA ALA A 165 -17.85 -1.79 19.02
C ALA A 165 -17.79 -3.24 19.56
N PRO A 166 -17.34 -4.22 18.76
CA PRO A 166 -17.12 -5.59 19.21
C PRO A 166 -16.23 -5.64 20.46
N ALA A 167 -16.44 -6.64 21.32
CA ALA A 167 -15.62 -6.82 22.51
C ALA A 167 -14.14 -7.01 22.12
N GLY A 168 -13.24 -6.30 22.80
CA GLY A 168 -11.80 -6.33 22.51
C GLY A 168 -11.37 -5.52 21.29
N ALA A 169 -12.29 -4.92 20.53
CA ALA A 169 -11.92 -4.05 19.42
C ALA A 169 -11.39 -2.70 19.92
N ILE A 170 -10.27 -2.25 19.35
CA ILE A 170 -9.73 -0.92 19.63
C ILE A 170 -10.54 0.10 18.83
N VAL A 171 -11.00 1.12 19.54
CA VAL A 171 -11.70 2.28 18.97
C VAL A 171 -10.75 3.46 19.03
N ASN A 172 -10.76 4.33 18.02
CA ASN A 172 -10.06 5.61 18.05
C ASN A 172 -11.01 6.73 18.57
N PRO A 173 -11.07 7.00 19.89
CA PRO A 173 -12.04 7.94 20.45
C PRO A 173 -11.79 9.39 20.02
N ASN A 174 -10.54 9.74 19.73
CA ASN A 174 -10.09 11.11 19.51
C ASN A 174 -9.92 11.49 18.04
N PHE A 175 -10.27 10.58 17.11
CA PHE A 175 -10.05 10.75 15.67
C PHE A 175 -10.47 12.14 15.18
N HIS A 176 -11.70 12.57 15.47
CA HIS A 176 -12.21 13.85 14.96
C HIS A 176 -11.36 15.03 15.45
N ARG A 177 -11.00 15.04 16.73
CA ARG A 177 -10.16 16.09 17.32
C ARG A 177 -8.75 16.08 16.72
N GLN A 178 -8.16 14.89 16.55
CA GLN A 178 -6.84 14.74 15.94
C GLN A 178 -6.83 15.18 14.48
N LEU A 179 -7.85 14.81 13.70
CA LEU A 179 -8.00 15.20 12.30
C LEU A 179 -8.13 16.73 12.16
N VAL A 180 -9.00 17.36 12.96
CA VAL A 180 -9.15 18.82 12.96
C VAL A 180 -7.86 19.50 13.40
N GLY A 181 -7.21 19.02 14.47
CA GLY A 181 -5.92 19.54 14.92
C GLY A 181 -4.84 19.45 13.84
N PHE A 182 -4.80 18.34 13.10
CA PHE A 182 -3.90 18.15 11.97
C PHE A 182 -4.19 19.14 10.85
N MET A 183 -5.44 19.29 10.43
CA MET A 183 -5.83 20.26 9.40
C MET A 183 -5.47 21.70 9.79
N VAL A 184 -5.67 22.09 11.05
CA VAL A 184 -5.30 23.41 11.57
C VAL A 184 -3.78 23.60 11.54
N ALA A 185 -3.01 22.61 11.99
CA ALA A 185 -1.55 22.69 11.97
C ALA A 185 -0.99 22.79 10.55
N VAL A 186 -1.52 22.00 9.60
CA VAL A 186 -1.16 22.07 8.18
C VAL A 186 -1.53 23.43 7.58
N SER A 187 -2.72 23.96 7.89
CA SER A 187 -3.14 25.27 7.40
C SER A 187 -2.23 26.39 7.92
N GLN A 188 -1.84 26.32 9.20
CA GLN A 188 -0.90 27.28 9.79
C GLN A 188 0.48 27.16 9.16
N TYR A 189 0.97 25.94 8.94
CA TYR A 189 2.25 25.69 8.27
C TYR A 189 2.30 26.33 6.87
N PHE A 190 1.26 26.14 6.04
CA PHE A 190 1.20 26.76 4.71
C PHE A 190 1.08 28.28 4.79
N ARG A 191 0.35 28.81 5.77
CA ARG A 191 0.27 30.26 6.00
C ARG A 191 1.65 30.84 6.33
N ASP A 192 2.38 30.22 7.25
CA ASP A 192 3.71 30.67 7.66
C ASP A 192 4.73 30.55 6.52
N LEU A 193 4.58 29.52 5.68
CA LEU A 193 5.40 29.33 4.47
C LEU A 193 5.16 30.46 3.46
N LEU A 194 3.89 30.77 3.15
CA LEU A 194 3.54 31.87 2.23
C LEU A 194 4.01 33.23 2.76
N ILE A 195 3.85 33.50 4.05
CA ILE A 195 4.35 34.72 4.68
C ILE A 195 5.89 34.78 4.61
N GLY A 196 6.56 33.64 4.86
CA GLY A 196 8.01 33.52 4.76
C GLY A 196 8.53 33.85 3.36
N GLU A 197 7.87 33.34 2.31
CA GLU A 197 8.20 33.62 0.91
C GLU A 197 8.06 35.11 0.58
N VAL A 198 6.97 35.75 1.00
CA VAL A 198 6.71 37.18 0.74
C VAL A 198 7.69 38.09 1.48
N ILE A 199 8.03 37.78 2.74
CA ILE A 199 8.86 38.66 3.57
C ILE A 199 10.36 38.50 3.27
N ARG A 200 10.83 37.27 2.99
CA ARG A 200 12.27 36.98 2.87
C ARG A 200 12.76 36.88 1.43
N GLY A 201 11.87 36.89 0.44
CA GLY A 201 12.22 36.99 -0.98
C GLY A 201 13.03 35.82 -1.54
N GLY A 202 13.04 34.66 -0.88
CA GLY A 202 13.88 33.52 -1.27
C GLY A 202 13.21 32.17 -1.08
N HIS A 203 13.27 31.32 -2.11
CA HIS A 203 12.80 29.93 -2.11
C HIS A 203 13.74 28.94 -1.40
N LEU A 204 14.72 29.43 -0.62
CA LEU A 204 15.76 28.58 -0.02
C LEU A 204 15.20 27.75 1.13
N ILE A 205 15.51 26.44 1.12
CA ILE A 205 15.00 25.43 2.07
C ILE A 205 15.35 25.78 3.52
N ASP A 206 16.51 26.41 3.76
CA ASP A 206 17.00 26.81 5.09
C ASP A 206 16.20 27.95 5.74
N GLN A 207 15.29 28.58 5.00
CA GLN A 207 14.44 29.67 5.50
C GLN A 207 13.05 29.20 5.93
N ARG A 208 12.74 27.91 5.80
CA ARG A 208 11.46 27.34 6.22
C ARG A 208 11.31 27.40 7.75
N PRO A 209 10.12 27.71 8.29
CA PRO A 209 9.90 27.70 9.73
C PRO A 209 10.02 26.26 10.30
N PHE A 210 11.14 25.97 10.97
CA PHE A 210 11.41 24.65 11.57
C PHE A 210 10.42 24.25 12.69
N GLY A 211 9.84 25.23 13.40
CA GLY A 211 8.91 24.97 14.50
C GLY A 211 7.51 24.52 14.05
N SER A 212 7.02 25.02 12.91
CA SER A 212 5.69 24.68 12.41
C SER A 212 5.65 23.28 11.78
N ILE A 213 6.74 22.84 11.14
CA ILE A 213 6.81 21.49 10.56
C ILE A 213 6.87 20.39 11.61
N GLY A 214 7.62 20.58 12.71
CA GLY A 214 7.70 19.59 13.80
C GLY A 214 6.34 19.34 14.46
N THR A 215 5.51 20.38 14.58
CA THR A 215 4.14 20.26 15.09
C THR A 215 3.24 19.45 14.15
N VAL A 216 3.32 19.72 12.84
CA VAL A 216 2.58 18.96 11.81
C VAL A 216 2.99 17.49 11.81
N GLN A 217 4.29 17.21 11.84
CA GLN A 217 4.81 15.84 11.87
C GLN A 217 4.35 15.09 13.12
N ARG A 218 4.44 15.71 14.31
CA ARG A 218 3.98 15.08 15.56
C ARG A 218 2.49 14.73 15.52
N ILE A 219 1.63 15.70 15.19
CA ILE A 219 0.18 15.47 15.14
C ILE A 219 -0.17 14.46 14.05
N GLY A 220 0.54 14.50 12.91
CA GLY A 220 0.39 13.53 11.82
C GLY A 220 0.76 12.11 12.25
N LEU A 221 1.88 11.93 12.95
CA LEU A 221 2.32 10.63 13.49
C LEU A 221 1.34 10.10 14.53
N ASP A 222 0.84 10.96 15.43
CA ASP A 222 -0.15 10.58 16.44
C ASP A 222 -1.48 10.13 15.80
N LEU A 223 -1.97 10.87 14.79
CA LEU A 223 -3.17 10.52 14.04
C LEU A 223 -2.98 9.21 13.27
N ARG A 224 -1.83 9.05 12.62
CA ARG A 224 -1.45 7.84 11.88
C ARG A 224 -1.47 6.61 12.78
N TYR A 225 -0.77 6.68 13.92
CA TYR A 225 -0.70 5.58 14.87
C TYR A 225 -2.08 5.18 15.41
N ALA A 226 -2.92 6.18 15.72
CA ALA A 226 -4.27 5.93 16.21
C ALA A 226 -5.18 5.29 15.14
N LEU A 227 -5.00 5.64 13.87
CA LEU A 227 -5.73 5.05 12.75
C LEU A 227 -5.31 3.60 12.51
N ASP A 228 -4.01 3.35 12.35
CA ASP A 228 -3.48 2.01 12.10
C ASP A 228 -3.95 1.00 13.15
N ARG A 229 -3.87 1.38 14.43
CA ARG A 229 -4.35 0.57 15.56
C ARG A 229 -5.88 0.36 15.56
N ALA A 230 -6.66 1.21 14.90
CA ALA A 230 -8.12 1.10 14.87
C ALA A 230 -8.66 0.41 13.61
N THR A 231 -7.89 0.39 12.52
CA THR A 231 -8.30 -0.11 11.19
C THR A 231 -7.88 -1.54 10.85
N TYR A 232 -7.34 -2.28 11.81
CA TYR A 232 -6.97 -3.69 11.63
C TYR A 232 -8.17 -4.64 11.41
N GLY A 233 -7.87 -5.81 10.85
CA GLY A 233 -8.82 -6.91 10.64
C GLY A 233 -9.68 -6.72 9.41
N ASN A 234 -10.98 -7.01 9.53
CA ASN A 234 -11.91 -6.99 8.40
C ASN A 234 -12.21 -5.58 7.84
N ILE A 235 -11.77 -4.50 8.49
CA ILE A 235 -12.04 -3.12 8.04
C ILE A 235 -11.43 -2.86 6.66
N PHE A 236 -10.25 -3.37 6.38
CA PHE A 236 -9.61 -3.22 5.07
C PHE A 236 -10.44 -3.84 3.95
N ALA A 237 -10.79 -5.13 4.09
CA ALA A 237 -11.62 -5.85 3.12
C ALA A 237 -13.02 -5.22 2.96
N LEU A 238 -13.65 -4.85 4.08
CA LEU A 238 -14.92 -4.14 4.08
C LEU A 238 -14.83 -2.82 3.33
N THR A 239 -13.77 -2.06 3.53
CA THR A 239 -13.62 -0.76 2.86
C THR A 239 -13.51 -0.90 1.36
N ILE A 240 -12.71 -1.86 0.88
CA ILE A 240 -12.55 -2.12 -0.56
C ILE A 240 -13.89 -2.53 -1.17
N GLU A 241 -14.58 -3.50 -0.58
CA GLU A 241 -15.86 -4.00 -1.09
C GLU A 241 -16.92 -2.89 -1.11
N VAL A 242 -17.07 -2.17 0.00
CA VAL A 242 -18.04 -1.07 0.11
C VAL A 242 -17.65 0.11 -0.79
N GLY A 243 -16.36 0.35 -1.01
CA GLY A 243 -15.86 1.33 -1.97
C GLY A 243 -16.26 1.00 -3.40
N HIS A 244 -16.12 -0.27 -3.80
CA HIS A 244 -16.63 -0.76 -5.08
C HIS A 244 -18.16 -0.60 -5.17
N TYR A 245 -18.88 -0.96 -4.11
CA TYR A 245 -20.33 -0.81 -4.06
C TYR A 245 -20.76 0.66 -4.21
N LEU A 246 -20.10 1.59 -3.49
CA LEU A 246 -20.37 3.02 -3.61
C LEU A 246 -20.08 3.53 -5.02
N LYS A 247 -18.97 3.10 -5.63
CA LYS A 247 -18.66 3.45 -7.02
C LYS A 247 -19.74 2.98 -7.98
N THR A 248 -20.20 1.74 -7.85
CA THR A 248 -21.31 1.19 -8.66
C THR A 248 -22.59 1.98 -8.44
N ILE A 249 -22.90 2.37 -7.21
CA ILE A 249 -24.05 3.24 -6.90
C ILE A 249 -23.94 4.60 -7.60
N LEU A 250 -22.79 5.27 -7.48
CA LEU A 250 -22.61 6.59 -8.05
C LEU A 250 -22.68 6.57 -9.58
N GLN A 251 -22.21 5.49 -10.20
CA GLN A 251 -22.38 5.25 -11.64
C GLN A 251 -23.83 4.95 -11.99
N LEU A 252 -24.53 4.18 -11.15
CA LEU A 252 -25.94 3.86 -11.34
C LEU A 252 -26.80 5.12 -11.31
N LEU A 253 -26.64 5.99 -10.31
CA LEU A 253 -27.39 7.23 -10.19
C LEU A 253 -27.13 8.20 -11.36
N ASP A 254 -25.98 8.08 -12.02
CA ASP A 254 -25.65 8.89 -13.19
C ASP A 254 -26.15 8.32 -14.52
N THR A 255 -26.81 7.15 -14.51
CA THR A 255 -27.36 6.55 -15.72
C THR A 255 -28.49 7.40 -16.30
N PRO A 256 -28.58 7.52 -17.64
CA PRO A 256 -29.55 8.41 -18.28
C PRO A 256 -31.00 7.97 -18.06
N ASP A 257 -31.25 6.67 -17.92
CA ASP A 257 -32.59 6.13 -17.66
C ASP A 257 -33.08 6.45 -16.25
N ILE A 258 -32.21 6.40 -15.24
CA ILE A 258 -32.56 6.82 -13.88
C ILE A 258 -32.81 8.32 -13.84
N LYS A 259 -31.89 9.13 -14.40
CA LYS A 259 -32.06 10.60 -14.45
C LYS A 259 -33.35 10.99 -15.15
N LYS A 260 -33.66 10.39 -16.30
CA LYS A 260 -34.90 10.63 -17.05
C LYS A 260 -36.16 10.22 -16.27
N ALA A 261 -36.09 9.20 -15.43
CA ALA A 261 -37.25 8.77 -14.64
C ALA A 261 -37.66 9.78 -13.56
N PHE A 262 -36.73 10.64 -13.13
CA PHE A 262 -36.96 11.67 -12.10
C PHE A 262 -36.85 13.11 -12.64
N ASP A 263 -36.69 13.27 -13.95
CA ASP A 263 -36.45 14.58 -14.60
C ASP A 263 -35.25 15.33 -13.99
N ALA A 264 -34.20 14.57 -13.63
CA ALA A 264 -33.00 15.07 -12.99
C ALA A 264 -31.92 15.43 -14.03
N ASN A 265 -31.21 16.54 -13.82
CA ASN A 265 -30.10 16.95 -14.70
C ASN A 265 -28.79 16.28 -14.26
N THR A 266 -28.59 16.16 -12.95
CA THR A 266 -27.44 15.53 -12.33
C THR A 266 -27.89 14.39 -11.40
N LYS A 267 -26.95 13.52 -11.03
CA LYS A 267 -27.21 12.44 -10.05
C LYS A 267 -27.50 12.93 -8.61
N TRP A 268 -27.37 14.24 -8.38
CA TRP A 268 -27.54 14.87 -7.07
C TRP A 268 -28.89 15.59 -6.93
N ASP A 269 -29.64 15.73 -8.02
CA ASP A 269 -31.00 16.28 -8.06
C ASP A 269 -32.03 15.19 -7.71
#